data_AF-A0A850KHP6-F1
#
_entry.id   AF-A0A850KHP6-F1
#
_cell.length_a   1.000
_cell.length_b   1.000
_cell.length_c   1.000
_cell.angle_alpha   90.00
_cell.angle_beta   90.00
_cell.angle_gamma   90.00
#
_symmetry.space_group_name_H-M   'P 1'
#
loop_
_entity.id
_entity.type
_entity.pdbx_description
1 polymer ?
#
loop_
_entity_poly.entity_id
_entity_poly.type
_entity_poly.pdbx_seq_one_letter_code
_entity_poly.pdbx_strand_id
1 'polypeptide(L)'
;MMVESIVIGDVRPRIQALGDGTQTEFIYPFPIFKENDLEVYLDELRLTSGYIISGAGQSEGGSVTFDMAPMADVVVTLRRRLVIERLSDFAEGGAFHAHVINQELDYLVAINQQNADDLERALLLHPTDGDASLILPAKTDRANGTLAFDSDGLPIVGPSAVEIFQAQANAETATQAAILAADAQTAAESARDEAQTFDPALYREVADLIETDDVTDGAITQAKIDPAVTLGGPSLGTNSIIRTNADTISEDITIPSGTNGMSAGPITIADTFTLTISGNYTVV
;
A
#
# COMPACT_ATOMS: atom_id res chain seq x y z
N MET A 1 44.12 48.03 39.43
CA MET A 1 42.83 47.96 38.72
C MET A 1 42.13 46.74 39.25
N MET A 2 40.97 46.87 39.90
CA MET A 2 40.22 45.67 40.32
C MET A 2 39.70 45.00 39.05
N VAL A 3 40.06 43.74 38.84
CA VAL A 3 39.45 42.93 37.78
C VAL A 3 38.00 42.73 38.20
N GLU A 4 37.07 43.20 37.38
CA GLU A 4 35.64 43.00 37.62
C GLU A 4 35.33 41.49 37.58
N SER A 5 34.53 41.00 38.53
CA SER A 5 34.13 39.58 38.55
C SER A 5 33.24 39.31 37.34
N ILE A 6 33.40 38.15 36.72
CA ILE A 6 32.51 37.69 35.66
C ILE A 6 31.10 37.62 36.23
N VAL A 7 30.11 38.19 35.56
CA VAL A 7 28.71 38.07 35.97
C VAL A 7 28.03 37.03 35.09
N ILE A 8 27.40 36.03 35.73
CA ILE A 8 26.63 35.01 35.02
C ILE A 8 25.19 35.48 34.84
N GLY A 9 24.90 36.06 33.67
CA GLY A 9 23.54 36.46 33.28
C GLY A 9 22.63 35.28 32.95
N ASP A 10 21.31 35.49 32.90
CA ASP A 10 20.32 34.48 32.50
C ASP A 10 20.33 34.25 30.99
N VAL A 11 21.34 33.50 30.52
CA VAL A 11 21.56 33.18 29.11
C VAL A 11 21.83 31.69 28.95
N ARG A 12 21.38 31.12 27.83
CA ARG A 12 21.71 29.73 27.49
C ARG A 12 23.20 29.65 27.13
N PRO A 13 23.97 28.73 27.74
CA PRO A 13 25.42 28.63 27.52
C PRO A 13 25.78 27.88 26.22
N ARG A 14 24.98 28.10 25.17
CA ARG A 14 25.05 27.43 23.88
C ARG A 14 24.42 28.28 22.79
N ILE A 15 25.07 28.34 21.63
CA ILE A 15 24.48 28.90 20.41
C ILE A 15 24.74 27.99 19.20
N GLN A 16 23.90 28.16 18.19
CA GLN A 16 24.10 27.58 16.87
C GLN A 16 23.90 28.63 15.78
N ALA A 17 24.71 28.51 14.73
CA ALA A 17 24.61 29.30 13.52
C ALA A 17 24.93 28.41 12.31
N LEU A 18 24.49 28.82 11.13
CA LEU A 18 24.88 28.19 9.88
C LEU A 18 26.08 28.90 9.29
N GLY A 19 27.06 28.15 8.81
CA GLY A 19 28.11 28.67 7.95
C GLY A 19 27.52 29.13 6.61
N ASP A 20 28.12 30.15 6.02
CA ASP A 20 27.78 30.67 4.69
C ASP A 20 28.93 30.52 3.68
N GLY A 21 30.04 29.91 4.10
CA GLY A 21 31.27 29.78 3.31
C GLY A 21 32.18 31.02 3.30
N THR A 22 31.81 32.10 4.00
CA THR A 22 32.56 33.37 4.02
C THR A 22 32.76 33.97 5.42
N GLN A 23 31.78 33.85 6.32
CA GLN A 23 31.84 34.29 7.70
C GLN A 23 32.84 33.44 8.47
N THR A 24 33.81 34.08 9.09
CA THR A 24 34.80 33.43 9.95
C THR A 24 34.54 33.69 11.43
N GLU A 25 33.82 34.75 11.79
CA GLU A 25 33.58 35.14 13.18
C GLU A 25 32.14 34.85 13.62
N PHE A 26 32.03 34.15 14.74
CA PHE A 26 30.77 33.78 15.39
C PHE A 26 30.79 34.22 16.85
N ILE A 27 29.78 35.00 17.26
CA ILE A 27 29.68 35.56 18.61
C ILE A 27 28.97 34.57 19.54
N TYR A 28 29.51 34.35 20.74
CA TYR A 28 28.84 33.64 21.81
C TYR A 28 28.45 34.62 22.93
N PRO A 29 27.15 34.77 23.27
CA PRO A 29 26.65 35.80 24.19
C PRO A 29 26.59 35.29 25.64
N PHE A 30 27.55 34.48 26.06
CA PHE A 30 27.58 33.90 27.40
C PHE A 30 29.00 33.83 27.94
N PRO A 31 29.21 34.00 29.26
CA PRO A 31 30.54 34.03 29.83
C PRO A 31 31.22 32.66 29.83
N ILE A 32 32.53 32.63 29.60
CA ILE A 32 33.42 31.47 29.82
C ILE A 32 34.58 31.90 30.73
N PHE A 33 35.11 31.01 31.57
CA PHE A 33 36.18 31.37 32.51
C PHE A 33 37.56 31.26 31.87
N LYS A 34 37.75 30.27 30.99
CA LYS A 34 38.96 30.01 30.21
C LYS A 34 38.56 29.62 28.79
N GLU A 35 39.47 29.78 27.82
CA GLU A 35 39.22 29.41 26.42
C GLU A 35 38.81 27.92 26.29
N ASN A 36 39.47 27.03 27.02
CA ASN A 36 39.17 25.60 27.00
C ASN A 36 37.82 25.21 27.63
N ASP A 37 37.12 26.16 28.25
CA ASP A 37 35.75 25.95 28.75
C ASP A 37 34.71 26.09 27.63
N LEU A 38 35.12 26.41 26.40
CA LEU A 38 34.25 26.46 25.23
C LEU A 38 34.55 25.28 24.30
N GLU A 39 33.51 24.51 23.98
CA GLU A 39 33.58 23.50 22.93
C GLU A 39 33.02 24.06 21.63
N VAL A 40 33.77 23.83 20.54
CA VAL A 40 33.44 24.27 19.18
C VAL A 40 33.21 23.04 18.32
N TYR A 41 32.08 23.00 17.63
CA TYR A 41 31.72 21.93 16.70
C TYR A 41 31.37 22.50 15.33
N LEU A 42 31.76 21.76 14.29
CA LEU A 42 31.19 21.86 12.95
C LEU A 42 30.42 20.57 12.69
N ASP A 43 29.10 20.69 12.54
CA ASP A 43 28.16 19.58 12.58
C ASP A 43 28.36 18.73 13.84
N GLU A 44 28.74 17.46 13.70
CA GLU A 44 28.99 16.54 14.81
C GLU A 44 30.47 16.48 15.23
N LEU A 45 31.37 17.13 14.47
CA LEU A 45 32.81 17.08 14.72
C LEU A 45 33.24 18.15 15.72
N ARG A 46 33.73 17.70 16.88
CA ARG A 46 34.43 18.58 17.83
C ARG A 46 35.78 19.01 17.26
N LEU A 47 36.00 20.31 17.17
CA LEU A 47 37.30 20.86 16.84
C LEU A 47 38.16 21.04 18.09
N THR A 48 39.47 20.90 17.93
CA THR A 48 40.48 21.18 18.97
C THR A 48 41.52 22.22 18.51
N SER A 49 41.44 22.63 17.25
CA SER A 49 42.28 23.64 16.59
C SER A 49 41.55 24.19 15.36
N GLY A 50 42.12 25.17 14.66
CA GLY A 50 41.52 25.76 13.46
C GLY A 50 40.61 26.97 13.74
N TYR A 51 40.65 27.47 14.97
CA TYR A 51 39.90 28.62 15.44
C TYR A 51 40.62 29.27 16.62
N ILE A 52 40.29 30.54 16.88
CA ILE A 52 40.75 31.32 18.02
C ILE A 52 39.52 31.72 18.84
N ILE A 53 39.59 31.59 20.17
CA ILE A 53 38.56 32.05 21.09
C ILE A 53 39.00 33.40 21.66
N SER A 54 38.10 34.38 21.64
CA SER A 54 38.28 35.68 22.27
C SER A 54 37.16 35.93 23.29
N GLY A 55 37.42 36.75 24.31
CA GLY A 55 36.40 37.10 25.31
C GLY A 55 36.29 36.11 26.49
N ALA A 56 37.29 35.26 26.70
CA ALA A 56 37.40 34.52 27.96
C ALA A 56 37.54 35.50 29.15
N GLY A 57 36.79 35.24 30.22
CA GLY A 57 36.74 36.11 31.38
C GLY A 57 35.84 37.34 31.24
N GLN A 58 35.05 37.46 30.17
CA GLN A 58 34.11 38.56 29.96
C GLN A 58 32.67 38.13 30.27
N SER A 59 31.90 38.98 30.93
CA SER A 59 30.49 38.71 31.31
C SER A 59 29.56 38.58 30.09
N GLU A 60 29.77 39.40 29.06
CA GLU A 60 28.94 39.43 27.85
C GLU A 60 29.30 38.33 26.84
N GLY A 61 30.28 37.48 27.17
CA GLY A 61 30.84 36.49 26.26
C GLY A 61 31.88 37.07 25.29
N GLY A 62 31.94 36.52 24.08
CA GLY A 62 33.04 36.79 23.16
C GLY A 62 32.81 36.23 21.76
N SER A 63 33.89 35.90 21.06
CA SER A 63 33.80 35.37 19.69
C SER A 63 34.72 34.17 19.46
N VAL A 64 34.31 33.33 18.52
CA VAL A 64 35.14 32.31 17.89
C VAL A 64 35.42 32.75 16.46
N THR A 65 36.69 32.88 16.13
CA THR A 65 37.15 33.20 14.77
C THR A 65 37.81 31.96 14.17
N PHE A 66 37.25 31.42 13.10
CA PHE A 66 37.80 30.27 12.38
C PHE A 66 38.91 30.70 11.41
N ASP A 67 39.95 29.87 11.28
CA ASP A 67 41.04 30.07 10.31
C ASP A 67 40.52 29.95 8.86
N MET A 68 39.49 29.13 8.67
CA MET A 68 38.77 28.94 7.42
C MET A 68 37.27 29.02 7.68
N ALA A 69 36.54 29.82 6.89
CA ALA A 69 35.10 29.98 7.04
C ALA A 69 34.39 28.61 6.94
N PRO A 70 33.51 28.27 7.90
CA PRO A 70 32.65 27.10 7.79
C PRO A 70 31.85 27.15 6.48
N MET A 71 31.79 26.02 5.76
CA MET A 71 31.08 25.94 4.48
C MET A 71 29.58 26.23 4.63
N ALA A 72 28.93 26.58 3.53
CA ALA A 72 27.49 26.78 3.49
C ALA A 72 26.75 25.56 4.08
N ASP A 73 25.74 25.83 4.89
CA ASP A 73 24.88 24.85 5.58
C ASP A 73 25.55 24.00 6.67
N VAL A 74 26.86 24.17 6.92
CA VAL A 74 27.54 23.53 8.07
C VAL A 74 27.04 24.17 9.37
N VAL A 75 26.62 23.35 10.32
CA VAL A 75 26.13 23.84 11.62
C VAL A 75 27.31 24.14 12.53
N VAL A 76 27.54 25.41 12.82
CA VAL A 76 28.48 25.86 13.83
C VAL A 76 27.80 25.79 15.20
N THR A 77 28.34 25.00 16.12
CA THR A 77 27.85 24.94 17.52
C THR A 77 28.93 25.39 18.47
N LEU A 78 28.65 26.44 19.25
CA LEU A 78 29.50 26.89 20.34
C LEU A 78 28.78 26.62 21.66
N ARG A 79 29.42 25.93 22.60
CA ARG A 79 28.82 25.66 23.91
C ARG A 79 29.84 25.70 25.04
N ARG A 80 29.44 26.22 26.20
CA ARG A 80 30.26 26.14 27.41
C ARG A 80 30.26 24.70 27.94
N ARG A 81 31.43 24.20 28.32
CA ARG A 81 31.60 22.93 29.03
C ARG A 81 32.59 23.07 30.18
N LEU A 82 32.07 23.25 31.38
CA LEU A 82 32.85 23.28 32.62
C LEU A 82 33.06 21.88 33.18
N VAL A 83 34.24 21.67 33.78
CA VAL A 83 34.52 20.52 34.64
C VAL A 83 33.78 20.73 35.95
N ILE A 84 32.98 19.76 36.38
CA ILE A 84 32.24 19.85 37.64
C ILE A 84 33.18 19.43 38.77
N GLU A 85 33.90 20.41 39.31
CA GLU A 85 34.82 20.25 40.44
C GLU A 85 34.82 21.49 41.32
N ARG A 86 35.23 21.34 42.59
CA ARG A 86 35.52 22.47 43.48
C ARG A 86 36.99 22.44 43.83
N LEU A 87 37.71 23.49 43.43
CA LEU A 87 39.14 23.64 43.70
C LEU A 87 39.43 24.59 44.87
N SER A 88 38.44 25.38 45.29
CA SER A 88 38.56 26.30 46.42
C SER A 88 38.51 25.59 47.77
N ASP A 89 39.34 26.09 48.69
CA ASP A 89 39.30 25.78 50.12
C ASP A 89 39.43 27.09 50.91
N PHE A 90 38.43 27.37 51.76
CA PHE A 90 38.35 28.60 52.54
C PHE A 90 38.78 28.33 53.99
N ALA A 91 39.91 28.89 54.39
CA ALA A 91 40.42 28.73 55.76
C ALA A 91 39.51 29.41 56.79
N GLU A 92 39.17 28.69 57.86
CA GLU A 92 38.42 29.22 58.99
C GLU A 92 39.21 30.34 59.69
N GLY A 93 38.57 31.50 59.91
CA GLY A 93 39.22 32.68 60.48
C GLY A 93 40.18 33.42 59.54
N GLY A 94 40.30 32.99 58.28
CA GLY A 94 41.07 33.67 57.23
C GLY A 94 40.43 34.97 56.75
N ALA A 95 41.17 35.75 55.97
CA ALA A 95 40.64 36.98 55.37
C ALA A 95 39.54 36.64 54.34
N PHE A 96 38.41 37.37 54.41
CA PHE A 96 37.32 37.21 53.45
C PHE A 96 37.67 37.91 52.13
N HIS A 97 38.11 37.13 51.14
CA HIS A 97 38.39 37.63 49.81
C HIS A 97 37.14 37.57 48.95
N ALA A 98 36.37 38.66 48.94
CA ALA A 98 35.10 38.76 48.20
C ALA A 98 35.23 38.37 46.72
N HIS A 99 36.37 38.67 46.07
CA HIS A 99 36.61 38.29 44.68
C HIS A 99 36.69 36.76 44.46
N VAL A 100 37.32 36.02 45.38
CA VAL A 100 37.43 34.55 45.29
C VAL A 100 36.04 33.94 45.48
N ILE A 101 35.28 34.44 46.44
CA ILE A 101 33.94 33.91 46.74
C ILE A 101 32.98 34.22 45.61
N ASN A 102 33.01 35.43 45.04
CA ASN A 102 32.21 35.76 43.86
C ASN A 102 32.56 34.83 42.71
N GLN A 103 33.84 34.64 42.39
CA GLN A 103 34.28 33.72 41.33
C GLN A 103 33.77 32.29 41.53
N GLU A 104 33.78 31.77 42.76
CA GLU A 104 33.26 30.43 43.06
C GLU A 104 31.74 30.36 42.93
N LEU A 105 31.01 31.38 43.37
CA LEU A 105 29.55 31.47 43.20
C LEU A 105 29.19 31.58 41.71
N ASP A 106 29.92 32.39 40.95
CA ASP A 106 29.77 32.54 39.50
C ASP A 106 30.00 31.19 38.81
N TYR A 107 31.07 30.45 39.18
CA TYR A 107 31.34 29.12 38.64
C TYR A 107 30.20 28.12 38.91
N LEU A 108 29.67 28.12 40.14
CA LEU A 108 28.54 27.25 40.50
C LEU A 108 27.26 27.63 39.74
N VAL A 109 26.96 28.91 39.57
CA VAL A 109 25.80 29.35 38.76
C VAL A 109 25.98 28.91 37.31
N ALA A 110 27.19 29.03 36.76
CA ALA A 110 27.49 28.62 35.40
C ALA A 110 27.34 27.09 35.18
N ILE A 111 27.73 26.27 36.16
CA ILE A 111 27.48 24.82 36.17
C ILE A 111 25.97 24.54 36.21
N ASN A 112 25.21 25.24 37.05
CA ASN A 112 23.76 25.04 37.14
C ASN A 112 23.05 25.36 35.82
N GLN A 113 23.43 26.46 35.14
CA GLN A 113 22.93 26.77 33.80
C GLN A 113 23.27 25.69 32.78
N GLN A 114 24.50 25.19 32.81
CA GLN A 114 24.93 24.11 31.92
C GLN A 114 24.12 22.82 32.17
N ASN A 115 23.91 22.45 33.43
CA ASN A 115 23.10 21.30 33.78
C ASN A 115 21.64 21.48 33.35
N ALA A 116 21.08 22.69 33.49
CA ALA A 116 19.74 23.00 33.00
C ALA A 116 19.62 22.84 31.47
N ASP A 117 20.60 23.34 30.71
CA ASP A 117 20.65 23.20 29.24
C ASP A 117 20.84 21.73 28.80
N ASP A 118 21.64 20.94 29.54
CA ASP A 118 21.78 19.51 29.29
C ASP A 118 20.49 18.74 29.61
N LEU A 119 19.77 19.10 30.69
CA LEU A 119 18.51 18.48 31.08
C LEU A 119 17.35 18.86 30.14
N GLU A 120 17.29 20.08 29.62
CA GLU A 120 16.30 20.49 28.61
C GLU A 120 16.41 19.64 27.32
N ARG A 121 17.60 19.08 27.06
CA ARG A 121 17.91 18.23 25.91
C ARG A 121 17.90 16.73 26.24
N ALA A 122 17.52 16.36 27.46
CA ALA A 122 17.37 14.98 27.90
C ALA A 122 15.93 14.48 27.74
N LEU A 123 15.76 13.16 27.69
CA LEU A 123 14.45 12.54 27.89
C LEU A 123 14.13 12.60 29.39
N LEU A 124 13.04 13.28 29.75
CA LEU A 124 12.60 13.47 31.12
C LEU A 124 11.30 12.69 31.37
N LEU A 125 11.20 12.09 32.55
CA LEU A 125 9.91 11.61 33.06
C LEU A 125 9.00 12.81 33.35
N HIS A 126 7.70 12.60 33.22
CA HIS A 126 6.73 13.59 33.65
C HIS A 126 6.81 13.75 35.18
N PRO A 127 6.57 14.95 35.76
CA PRO A 127 6.72 15.18 37.21
C PRO A 127 5.81 14.31 38.10
N THR A 128 4.79 13.68 37.54
CA THR A 128 3.88 12.76 38.26
C THR A 128 4.21 11.30 38.05
N ASP A 129 5.19 10.97 37.20
CA ASP A 129 5.64 9.61 37.03
C ASP A 129 6.30 9.13 38.33
N GLY A 130 6.10 7.87 38.66
CA GLY A 130 6.79 7.24 39.79
C GLY A 130 8.28 7.09 39.51
N ASP A 131 9.03 6.66 40.52
CA ASP A 131 10.45 6.33 40.34
C ASP A 131 10.61 5.22 39.29
N ALA A 132 11.22 5.56 38.15
CA ALA A 132 11.43 4.65 37.02
C ALA A 132 12.90 4.66 36.58
N SER A 133 13.45 3.48 36.27
CA SER A 133 14.81 3.35 35.75
C SER A 133 14.83 3.57 34.24
N LEU A 134 15.20 4.77 33.80
CA LEU A 134 15.36 5.12 32.37
C LEU A 134 16.72 4.70 31.78
N ILE A 135 17.24 3.53 32.17
CA ILE A 135 18.50 3.02 31.62
C ILE A 135 18.22 2.50 30.21
N LEU A 136 18.80 3.17 29.21
CA LEU A 136 18.76 2.68 27.84
C LEU A 136 19.47 1.31 27.74
N PRO A 137 18.90 0.35 26.99
CA PRO A 137 19.56 -0.91 26.67
C PRO A 137 20.95 -0.71 26.03
N ALA A 138 21.80 -1.74 26.09
CA ALA A 138 23.17 -1.66 25.56
C ALA A 138 23.17 -1.23 24.09
N LYS A 139 24.21 -0.48 23.67
CA LYS A 139 24.32 0.07 22.30
C LYS A 139 24.13 -0.99 21.22
N THR A 140 24.67 -2.19 21.44
CA THR A 140 24.55 -3.33 20.52
C THR A 140 23.11 -3.78 20.33
N ASP A 141 22.32 -3.74 21.40
CA ASP A 141 20.97 -4.27 21.44
C ASP A 141 19.97 -3.26 20.86
N ARG A 142 20.25 -1.96 21.01
CA ARG A 142 19.44 -0.86 20.45
C ARG A 142 19.85 -0.42 19.05
N ALA A 143 20.90 -0.99 18.46
CA ALA A 143 21.35 -0.59 17.12
C ALA A 143 20.24 -0.82 16.09
N ASN A 144 19.92 0.20 15.29
CA ASN A 144 18.84 0.22 14.30
C ASN A 144 17.41 0.06 14.84
N GLY A 145 17.24 -0.20 16.14
CA GLY A 145 15.93 -0.22 16.80
C GLY A 145 15.41 1.19 17.08
N THR A 146 14.10 1.31 17.22
CA THR A 146 13.46 2.56 17.66
C THR A 146 13.44 2.66 19.19
N LEU A 147 13.36 3.87 19.73
CA LEU A 147 13.00 4.05 21.13
C LEU A 147 11.49 3.81 21.26
N ALA A 148 11.10 2.80 22.03
CA ALA A 148 9.71 2.46 22.29
C ALA A 148 9.46 2.34 23.80
N PHE A 149 8.20 2.15 24.19
CA PHE A 149 7.79 1.96 25.57
C PHE A 149 6.99 0.67 25.71
N ASP A 150 7.20 -0.05 26.81
CA ASP A 150 6.41 -1.24 27.14
C ASP A 150 5.03 -0.89 27.72
N SER A 151 4.30 -1.90 28.21
CA SER A 151 2.97 -1.71 28.80
C SER A 151 2.96 -0.87 30.08
N ASP A 152 4.12 -0.74 30.74
CA ASP A 152 4.29 0.04 31.97
C ASP A 152 4.92 1.41 31.68
N GLY A 153 5.15 1.74 30.40
CA GLY A 153 5.72 3.01 29.97
C GLY A 153 7.25 3.10 30.11
N LEU A 154 7.95 1.99 30.34
CA LEU A 154 9.41 1.97 30.47
C LEU A 154 10.09 1.88 29.09
N PRO A 155 11.25 2.52 28.89
CA PRO A 155 11.93 2.54 27.61
C PRO A 155 12.44 1.14 27.24
N ILE A 156 12.08 0.68 26.05
CA ILE A 156 12.52 -0.57 25.44
C ILE A 156 13.06 -0.32 24.03
N VAL A 157 13.76 -1.30 23.47
CA VAL A 157 14.10 -1.30 22.04
C VAL A 157 12.87 -1.76 21.26
N GLY A 158 12.32 -0.85 20.44
CA GLY A 158 11.24 -1.14 19.51
C GLY A 158 11.73 -1.72 18.19
N PRO A 159 10.81 -2.11 17.29
CA PRO A 159 11.15 -2.54 15.94
C PRO A 159 11.97 -1.47 15.21
N SER A 160 12.80 -1.89 14.28
CA SER A 160 13.55 -0.98 13.42
C SER A 160 12.62 -0.18 12.50
N ALA A 161 13.09 0.96 12.01
CA ALA A 161 12.36 1.75 11.02
C ALA A 161 12.04 0.95 9.74
N VAL A 162 12.91 0.00 9.38
CA VAL A 162 12.71 -0.90 8.23
C VAL A 162 11.54 -1.86 8.49
N GLU A 163 11.49 -2.47 9.68
CA GLU A 163 10.40 -3.38 10.05
C GLU A 163 9.06 -2.64 10.13
N ILE A 164 9.04 -1.41 10.66
CA ILE A 164 7.85 -0.55 10.70
C ILE A 164 7.36 -0.24 9.28
N PHE A 165 8.27 0.15 8.38
CA PHE A 165 7.94 0.43 6.99
C PHE A 165 7.39 -0.81 6.26
N GLN A 166 8.00 -1.99 6.49
CA GLN A 166 7.52 -3.26 5.94
C GLN A 166 6.14 -3.65 6.48
N ALA A 167 5.89 -3.45 7.77
CA ALA A 167 4.58 -3.71 8.37
C ALA A 167 3.48 -2.85 7.71
N GLN A 168 3.77 -1.58 7.43
CA GLN A 168 2.85 -0.71 6.70
C GLN A 168 2.58 -1.22 5.27
N ALA A 169 3.63 -1.55 4.51
CA ALA A 169 3.49 -2.08 3.14
C ALA A 169 2.69 -3.40 3.10
N ASN A 170 2.89 -4.27 4.10
CA ASN A 170 2.12 -5.51 4.25
C ASN A 170 0.64 -5.22 4.54
N ALA A 171 0.33 -4.24 5.37
CA ALA A 171 -1.05 -3.84 5.67
C ALA A 171 -1.76 -3.25 4.44
N GLU A 172 -1.07 -2.45 3.64
CA GLU A 172 -1.58 -1.94 2.36
C GLU A 172 -1.85 -3.07 1.37
N THR A 173 -0.91 -4.01 1.24
CA THR A 173 -1.06 -5.20 0.38
C THR A 173 -2.25 -6.07 0.83
N ALA A 174 -2.42 -6.28 2.13
CA ALA A 174 -3.54 -7.04 2.68
C ALA A 174 -4.89 -6.36 2.39
N THR A 175 -4.95 -5.03 2.49
CA THR A 175 -6.14 -4.24 2.15
C THR A 175 -6.49 -4.39 0.66
N GLN A 176 -5.49 -4.30 -0.21
CA GLN A 176 -5.70 -4.48 -1.65
C GLN A 176 -6.13 -5.89 -2.02
N ALA A 177 -5.56 -6.91 -1.37
CA ALA A 177 -5.95 -8.31 -1.56
C ALA A 177 -7.42 -8.55 -1.15
N ALA A 178 -7.89 -7.92 -0.07
CA ALA A 178 -9.29 -8.00 0.35
C ALA A 178 -10.24 -7.37 -0.67
N ILE A 179 -9.88 -6.21 -1.26
CA ILE A 179 -10.66 -5.56 -2.33
C ILE A 179 -10.75 -6.48 -3.56
N LEU A 180 -9.62 -7.01 -4.02
CA LEU A 180 -9.59 -7.90 -5.18
C LEU A 180 -10.40 -9.18 -4.96
N ALA A 181 -10.42 -9.72 -3.74
CA ALA A 181 -11.25 -10.86 -3.40
C ALA A 181 -12.75 -10.53 -3.46
N ALA A 182 -13.17 -9.36 -3.00
CA ALA A 182 -14.56 -8.91 -3.08
C ALA A 182 -15.00 -8.65 -4.54
N ASP A 183 -14.13 -8.07 -5.36
CA ASP A 183 -14.38 -7.86 -6.79
C ASP A 183 -14.51 -9.20 -7.52
N ALA A 184 -13.62 -10.15 -7.22
CA ALA A 184 -13.68 -11.51 -7.78
C ALA A 184 -14.96 -12.25 -7.38
N GLN A 185 -15.40 -12.11 -6.12
CA GLN A 185 -16.68 -12.66 -5.66
C GLN A 185 -17.85 -12.05 -6.44
N THR A 186 -17.89 -10.72 -6.58
CA THR A 186 -18.95 -10.02 -7.33
C THR A 186 -19.01 -10.48 -8.79
N ALA A 187 -17.84 -10.64 -9.43
CA ALA A 187 -17.76 -11.15 -10.79
C ALA A 187 -18.27 -12.59 -10.92
N ALA A 188 -17.94 -13.45 -9.95
CA ALA A 188 -18.43 -14.83 -9.92
C ALA A 188 -19.96 -14.90 -9.70
N GLU A 189 -20.52 -14.03 -8.85
CA GLU A 189 -21.96 -13.93 -8.63
C GLU A 189 -22.69 -13.47 -9.91
N SER A 190 -22.15 -12.48 -10.62
CA SER A 190 -22.72 -12.02 -11.90
C SER A 190 -22.71 -13.12 -12.96
N ALA A 191 -21.60 -13.83 -13.12
CA ALA A 191 -21.50 -14.95 -14.08
C ALA A 191 -22.46 -16.10 -13.73
N ARG A 192 -22.68 -16.37 -12.44
CA ARG A 192 -23.68 -17.34 -11.99
C ARG A 192 -25.09 -16.92 -12.36
N ASP A 193 -25.45 -15.66 -12.14
CA ASP A 193 -26.79 -15.14 -12.40
C ASP A 193 -27.08 -15.10 -13.91
N GLU A 194 -26.10 -14.73 -14.73
CA GLU A 194 -26.17 -14.87 -16.20
C GLU A 194 -26.41 -16.33 -16.62
N ALA A 195 -25.68 -17.29 -16.05
CA ALA A 195 -25.88 -18.70 -16.36
C ALA A 195 -27.26 -19.23 -15.92
N GLN A 196 -27.82 -18.73 -14.82
CA GLN A 196 -29.16 -19.12 -14.37
C GLN A 196 -30.28 -18.57 -15.25
N THR A 197 -30.08 -17.41 -15.88
CA THR A 197 -31.05 -16.80 -16.80
C THR A 197 -31.02 -17.40 -18.20
N PHE A 198 -30.07 -18.30 -18.49
CA PHE A 198 -30.02 -19.01 -19.77
C PHE A 198 -31.18 -20.00 -19.91
N ASP A 199 -32.11 -19.72 -20.82
CA ASP A 199 -33.16 -20.64 -21.24
C ASP A 199 -32.81 -21.24 -22.62
N PRO A 200 -32.48 -22.54 -22.71
CA PRO A 200 -32.20 -23.21 -23.97
C PRO A 200 -33.39 -23.22 -24.95
N ALA A 201 -34.63 -23.12 -24.46
CA ALA A 201 -35.83 -23.13 -25.29
C ALA A 201 -35.98 -21.81 -26.09
N LEU A 202 -35.68 -20.67 -25.45
CA LEU A 202 -35.72 -19.35 -26.09
C LEU A 202 -34.67 -19.20 -27.20
N TYR A 203 -33.55 -19.92 -27.14
CA TYR A 203 -32.52 -19.89 -28.19
C TYR A 203 -32.98 -20.57 -29.50
N ARG A 204 -33.78 -21.65 -29.41
CA ARG A 204 -34.24 -22.40 -30.59
C ARG A 204 -35.53 -21.86 -31.20
N GLU A 205 -36.28 -21.02 -30.47
CA GLU A 205 -37.61 -20.58 -30.89
C GLU A 205 -37.61 -19.21 -31.61
N VAL A 206 -36.51 -18.43 -31.58
CA VAL A 206 -36.57 -17.01 -31.98
C VAL A 206 -35.61 -16.57 -33.11
N ALA A 207 -34.56 -17.30 -33.48
CA ALA A 207 -33.48 -16.68 -34.25
C ALA A 207 -33.13 -17.30 -35.61
N ASP A 208 -34.10 -17.80 -36.39
CA ASP A 208 -34.14 -17.67 -37.86
C ASP A 208 -35.14 -18.69 -38.45
N LEU A 209 -35.93 -18.26 -39.43
CA LEU A 209 -36.57 -19.21 -40.33
C LEU A 209 -35.44 -19.99 -41.03
N ILE A 210 -35.59 -21.30 -41.20
CA ILE A 210 -34.72 -22.02 -42.13
C ILE A 210 -35.07 -21.52 -43.52
N GLU A 211 -34.22 -20.68 -44.10
CA GLU A 211 -34.37 -20.15 -45.44
C GLU A 211 -33.75 -21.11 -46.47
N THR A 212 -33.97 -20.83 -47.75
CA THR A 212 -33.44 -21.70 -48.83
C THR A 212 -31.92 -21.75 -48.84
N ASP A 213 -31.28 -20.65 -48.42
CA ASP A 213 -29.82 -20.53 -48.39
C ASP A 213 -29.18 -21.30 -47.22
N ASP A 214 -29.95 -21.64 -46.18
CA ASP A 214 -29.50 -22.43 -45.03
C ASP A 214 -29.46 -23.94 -45.33
N VAL A 215 -30.07 -24.37 -46.44
CA VAL A 215 -30.25 -25.77 -46.79
C VAL A 215 -29.60 -26.07 -48.13
N THR A 216 -28.45 -26.75 -48.09
CA THR A 216 -27.84 -27.27 -49.32
C THR A 216 -28.78 -28.28 -49.99
N ASP A 217 -28.78 -28.31 -51.33
CA ASP A 217 -29.57 -29.29 -52.09
C ASP A 217 -29.32 -30.74 -51.61
N GLY A 218 -30.40 -31.47 -51.34
CA GLY A 218 -30.37 -32.81 -50.78
C GLY A 218 -30.06 -32.94 -49.27
N ALA A 219 -29.88 -31.84 -48.53
CA ALA A 219 -29.52 -31.91 -47.10
C ALA A 219 -30.65 -32.44 -46.19
N ILE A 220 -31.91 -32.22 -46.56
CA ILE A 220 -33.07 -32.75 -45.83
C ILE A 220 -33.52 -34.07 -46.45
N THR A 221 -33.01 -35.16 -45.89
CA THR A 221 -33.43 -36.53 -46.23
C THR A 221 -34.67 -36.92 -45.44
N GLN A 222 -35.44 -37.91 -45.90
CA GLN A 222 -36.61 -38.44 -45.17
C GLN A 222 -36.30 -38.84 -43.72
N ALA A 223 -35.10 -39.36 -43.43
CA ALA A 223 -34.68 -39.73 -42.08
C ALA A 223 -34.50 -38.54 -41.11
N LYS A 224 -34.43 -37.30 -41.63
CA LYS A 224 -34.31 -36.07 -40.85
C LYS A 224 -35.65 -35.38 -40.61
N ILE A 225 -36.73 -35.89 -41.22
CA ILE A 225 -38.08 -35.36 -41.09
C ILE A 225 -38.80 -36.21 -40.04
N ASP A 226 -39.47 -35.55 -39.09
CA ASP A 226 -40.25 -36.25 -38.07
C ASP A 226 -41.30 -37.17 -38.76
N PRO A 227 -41.43 -38.45 -38.36
CA PRO A 227 -42.37 -39.38 -38.98
C PRO A 227 -43.84 -38.94 -38.96
N ALA A 228 -44.22 -38.03 -38.06
CA ALA A 228 -45.57 -37.47 -37.98
C ALA A 228 -45.85 -36.41 -39.06
N VAL A 229 -44.81 -35.90 -39.74
CA VAL A 229 -44.97 -34.96 -40.85
C VAL A 229 -45.36 -35.73 -42.10
N THR A 230 -46.63 -35.62 -42.49
CA THR A 230 -47.12 -36.14 -43.77
C THR A 230 -46.53 -35.37 -44.94
N LEU A 231 -45.52 -35.95 -45.58
CA LEU A 231 -45.04 -35.48 -46.88
C LEU A 231 -46.03 -35.92 -47.95
N GLY A 232 -46.38 -35.02 -48.86
CA GLY A 232 -47.09 -35.42 -50.07
C GLY A 232 -46.20 -36.41 -50.82
N GLY A 233 -46.69 -37.64 -51.06
CA GLY A 233 -45.95 -38.65 -51.82
C GLY A 233 -45.55 -38.18 -53.23
N PRO A 234 -44.81 -39.00 -53.99
CA PRO A 234 -44.25 -38.64 -55.29
C PRO A 234 -45.26 -37.94 -56.20
N SER A 235 -44.90 -36.76 -56.71
CA SER A 235 -45.77 -35.92 -57.53
C SER A 235 -45.07 -35.37 -58.77
N LEU A 236 -45.85 -35.08 -59.81
CA LEU A 236 -45.40 -34.46 -61.06
C LEU A 236 -46.14 -33.13 -61.30
N GLY A 237 -45.43 -32.19 -61.93
CA GLY A 237 -45.90 -30.86 -62.27
C GLY A 237 -45.71 -29.82 -61.16
N THR A 238 -45.55 -28.56 -61.55
CA THR A 238 -45.45 -27.42 -60.61
C THR A 238 -46.67 -27.38 -59.70
N ASN A 239 -46.47 -27.36 -58.38
CA ASN A 239 -47.50 -27.50 -57.33
C ASN A 239 -48.05 -28.93 -57.11
N SER A 240 -47.31 -29.98 -57.46
CA SER A 240 -47.70 -31.37 -57.19
C SER A 240 -49.07 -31.75 -57.80
N ILE A 241 -49.33 -31.31 -59.04
CA ILE A 241 -50.64 -31.43 -59.71
C ILE A 241 -51.07 -32.89 -59.88
N ILE A 242 -50.12 -33.77 -60.19
CA ILE A 242 -50.40 -35.19 -60.37
C ILE A 242 -49.65 -35.97 -59.30
N ARG A 243 -50.35 -36.82 -58.54
CA ARG A 243 -49.68 -37.82 -57.70
C ARG A 243 -49.36 -39.06 -58.52
N THR A 244 -48.16 -39.59 -58.30
CA THR A 244 -47.69 -40.82 -58.93
C THR A 244 -47.55 -41.91 -57.90
N ASN A 245 -47.78 -43.14 -58.34
CA ASN A 245 -47.62 -44.37 -57.58
C ASN A 245 -46.75 -45.36 -58.37
N ALA A 246 -46.25 -46.40 -57.71
CA ALA A 246 -45.51 -47.47 -58.38
C ALA A 246 -46.46 -48.32 -59.26
N ASP A 247 -45.88 -48.99 -60.27
CA ASP A 247 -46.57 -49.92 -61.15
C ASP A 247 -46.88 -51.28 -60.49
N THR A 248 -46.40 -51.50 -59.26
CA THR A 248 -46.58 -52.71 -58.48
C THR A 248 -47.02 -52.39 -57.05
N ILE A 249 -48.15 -52.95 -56.62
CA ILE A 249 -48.62 -52.93 -55.23
C ILE A 249 -47.98 -54.11 -54.50
N SER A 250 -47.16 -53.85 -53.49
CA SER A 250 -46.44 -54.87 -52.70
C SER A 250 -46.83 -54.83 -51.21
N GLU A 251 -48.07 -54.43 -50.93
CA GLU A 251 -48.65 -54.35 -49.58
C GLU A 251 -50.17 -54.53 -49.64
N ASP A 252 -50.79 -54.88 -48.51
CA ASP A 252 -52.26 -54.95 -48.41
C ASP A 252 -52.83 -53.52 -48.31
N ILE A 253 -53.69 -53.15 -49.27
CA ILE A 253 -54.31 -51.83 -49.31
C ILE A 253 -55.82 -51.98 -49.21
N THR A 254 -56.45 -51.24 -48.30
CA THR A 254 -57.90 -51.12 -48.23
C THR A 254 -58.34 -49.72 -48.63
N ILE A 255 -59.17 -49.62 -49.68
CA ILE A 255 -59.86 -48.38 -50.05
C ILE A 255 -61.23 -48.40 -49.36
N PRO A 256 -61.44 -47.60 -48.30
CA PRO A 256 -62.70 -47.60 -47.56
C PRO A 256 -63.83 -46.94 -48.35
N SER A 257 -65.08 -47.27 -48.00
CA SER A 257 -66.26 -46.66 -48.61
C SER A 257 -66.25 -45.14 -48.46
N GLY A 258 -66.53 -44.40 -49.53
CA GLY A 258 -66.56 -42.94 -49.53
C GLY A 258 -65.22 -42.26 -49.84
N THR A 259 -64.18 -43.02 -50.18
CA THR A 259 -62.90 -42.50 -50.67
C THR A 259 -62.66 -42.90 -52.12
N ASN A 260 -61.90 -42.07 -52.84
CA ASN A 260 -61.46 -42.39 -54.20
C ASN A 260 -59.98 -42.79 -54.16
N GLY A 261 -59.67 -43.95 -54.73
CA GLY A 261 -58.32 -44.31 -55.13
C GLY A 261 -58.21 -44.22 -56.65
N MET A 262 -57.12 -43.63 -57.14
CA MET A 262 -56.85 -43.55 -58.57
C MET A 262 -55.43 -44.01 -58.84
N SER A 263 -55.30 -44.97 -59.74
CA SER A 263 -54.05 -45.34 -60.41
C SER A 263 -54.33 -45.27 -61.90
N ALA A 264 -53.45 -44.66 -62.68
CA ALA A 264 -53.61 -44.54 -64.12
C ALA A 264 -52.38 -45.17 -64.81
N GLY A 265 -52.62 -46.22 -65.59
CA GLY A 265 -51.57 -47.02 -66.22
C GLY A 265 -51.57 -48.48 -65.74
N PRO A 266 -50.64 -49.32 -66.25
CA PRO A 266 -50.50 -50.70 -65.81
C PRO A 266 -50.25 -50.75 -64.29
N ILE A 267 -50.98 -51.63 -63.61
CA ILE A 267 -50.81 -51.89 -62.19
C ILE A 267 -50.81 -53.40 -61.96
N THR A 268 -49.81 -53.89 -61.23
CA THR A 268 -49.70 -55.29 -60.82
C THR A 268 -49.86 -55.37 -59.32
N ILE A 269 -50.63 -56.32 -58.80
CA ILE A 269 -50.64 -56.64 -57.38
C ILE A 269 -49.68 -57.82 -57.20
N ALA A 270 -48.62 -57.65 -56.40
CA ALA A 270 -47.65 -58.70 -56.16
C ALA A 270 -48.28 -59.91 -55.46
N ASP A 271 -47.74 -61.10 -55.73
CA ASP A 271 -48.18 -62.34 -55.10
C ASP A 271 -48.19 -62.18 -53.57
N THR A 272 -49.21 -62.73 -52.91
CA THR A 272 -49.47 -62.66 -51.45
C THR A 272 -50.09 -61.38 -50.88
N PHE A 273 -50.33 -60.34 -51.69
CA PHE A 273 -51.00 -59.10 -51.25
C PHE A 273 -52.41 -58.93 -51.84
N THR A 274 -53.25 -58.17 -51.13
CA THR A 274 -54.66 -57.94 -51.49
C THR A 274 -54.98 -56.46 -51.55
N LEU A 275 -55.60 -56.03 -52.67
CA LEU A 275 -56.29 -54.75 -52.78
C LEU A 275 -57.77 -54.96 -52.46
N THR A 276 -58.23 -54.49 -51.30
CA THR A 276 -59.64 -54.56 -50.90
C THR A 276 -60.35 -53.25 -51.21
N ILE A 277 -61.39 -53.30 -52.03
CA ILE A 277 -62.19 -52.12 -52.39
C ILE A 277 -63.59 -52.31 -51.80
N SER A 278 -63.94 -51.50 -50.81
CA SER A 278 -65.27 -51.54 -50.17
C SER A 278 -66.30 -50.70 -50.95
N GLY A 279 -66.40 -50.94 -52.26
CA GLY A 279 -67.25 -50.19 -53.20
C GLY A 279 -67.13 -50.71 -54.63
N ASN A 280 -67.59 -49.90 -55.60
CA ASN A 280 -67.45 -50.21 -57.03
C ASN A 280 -66.02 -49.90 -57.49
N TYR A 281 -65.46 -50.75 -58.35
CA TYR A 281 -64.20 -50.49 -59.03
C TYR A 281 -64.39 -50.58 -60.54
N THR A 282 -63.60 -49.81 -61.26
CA THR A 282 -63.50 -49.89 -62.72
C THR A 282 -62.03 -50.02 -63.06
N VAL A 283 -61.69 -51.03 -63.85
CA VAL A 283 -60.40 -51.10 -64.53
C VAL A 283 -60.62 -50.39 -65.87
N VAL A 284 -59.98 -49.22 -66.02
CA VAL A 284 -60.07 -48.38 -67.23
C VAL A 284 -58.85 -48.61 -68.09
#